data_AF-A0A4U7B3Z8-F1
#
_entry.id   AF-A0A4U7B3Z8-F1
#
_cell.length_a   1.000
_cell.length_b   1.000
_cell.length_c   1.000
_cell.angle_alpha   90.00
_cell.angle_beta   90.00
_cell.angle_gamma   90.00
#
_symmetry.space_group_name_H-M   'P 1'
#
loop_
_entity.id
_entity.type
_entity.pdbx_description
1 polymer ?
#
loop_
_entity_poly.entity_id
_entity_poly.type
_entity_poly.pdbx_seq_one_letter_code
_entity_poly.pdbx_strand_id
1 'polypeptide(L)'
;MAFSMVSPQLPTALSDTVESPIQSVLVSFQHVVMMERLVSGGGKDWIDNSPFGSEKIKSEQSELWQGQSRAILSEPLHRLRTLVENEINSSDEEPSHYQPHLDAINWLFRAIDTDLGLCIVLLAWAGWSFVEDIKKDNHCALLILMHWGVTLNRFKLAWWAQFVSVRVVDEVSKKLKGP
;
A
#
# COMPACT_ATOMS: atom_id res chain seq x y z
N MET A 1 -2.36 -4.20 -12.90
CA MET A 1 -2.12 -4.21 -11.44
C MET A 1 -3.02 -5.20 -10.72
N ALA A 2 -4.35 -5.02 -10.73
CA ALA A 2 -5.26 -5.96 -10.04
C ALA A 2 -5.05 -7.44 -10.41
N PHE A 3 -4.94 -7.74 -11.70
CA PHE A 3 -4.70 -9.11 -12.18
C PHE A 3 -3.35 -9.70 -11.71
N SER A 4 -2.27 -8.91 -11.68
CA SER A 4 -0.98 -9.39 -11.21
C SER A 4 -0.95 -9.59 -9.70
N MET A 5 -1.81 -8.88 -8.94
CA MET A 5 -1.97 -9.10 -7.51
C MET A 5 -2.84 -10.32 -7.22
N VAL A 6 -3.93 -10.52 -7.98
CA VAL A 6 -4.95 -11.54 -7.67
C VAL A 6 -4.66 -12.89 -8.33
N SER A 7 -4.26 -12.92 -9.60
CA SER A 7 -4.15 -14.17 -10.36
C SER A 7 -3.18 -15.20 -9.75
N PRO A 8 -1.98 -14.82 -9.27
CA PRO A 8 -1.06 -15.79 -8.67
C PRO A 8 -1.56 -16.36 -7.34
N GLN A 9 -2.57 -15.70 -6.76
CA GLN A 9 -3.20 -16.10 -5.51
C GLN A 9 -4.41 -17.05 -5.71
N LEU A 10 -4.83 -17.32 -6.95
CA LEU A 10 -5.96 -18.21 -7.25
C LEU A 10 -5.45 -19.60 -7.63
N PRO A 11 -5.86 -20.68 -6.93
CA PRO A 11 -5.50 -22.03 -7.34
C PRO A 11 -6.19 -22.36 -8.68
N THR A 12 -5.43 -22.83 -9.65
CA THR A 12 -5.97 -23.30 -10.94
C THR A 12 -6.13 -24.83 -10.99
N ALA A 13 -5.42 -25.54 -10.13
CA ALA A 13 -5.53 -26.98 -9.89
C ALA A 13 -5.38 -27.31 -8.39
N LEU A 14 -5.85 -28.49 -7.99
CA LEU A 14 -5.75 -29.00 -6.60
C LEU A 14 -4.30 -29.15 -6.11
N SER A 15 -3.34 -29.24 -7.02
CA SER A 15 -1.90 -29.38 -6.74
C SER A 15 -1.14 -28.05 -6.68
N ASP A 16 -1.80 -26.92 -6.95
CA ASP A 16 -1.11 -25.65 -7.07
C ASP A 16 -0.70 -25.10 -5.70
N THR A 17 0.59 -24.82 -5.55
CA THR A 17 1.09 -23.98 -4.46
C THR A 17 0.75 -22.53 -4.77
N VAL A 18 -0.26 -22.00 -4.10
CA VAL A 18 -0.67 -20.60 -4.23
C VAL A 18 0.46 -19.68 -3.79
N GLU A 19 0.78 -18.66 -4.59
CA GLU A 19 1.83 -17.71 -4.25
C GLU A 19 1.48 -16.89 -3.00
N SER A 20 2.53 -16.45 -2.29
CA SER A 20 2.43 -15.53 -1.16
C SER A 20 1.70 -14.25 -1.57
N PRO A 21 0.59 -13.89 -0.90
CA PRO A 21 -0.08 -12.60 -1.08
C PRO A 21 0.87 -11.40 -1.04
N ILE A 22 1.81 -11.37 -0.09
CA ILE A 22 2.85 -10.32 -0.01
C ILE A 22 3.68 -10.33 -1.29
N GLN A 23 4.15 -11.48 -1.75
CA GLN A 23 4.98 -11.58 -2.95
C GLN A 23 4.25 -11.13 -4.21
N SER A 24 3.00 -11.53 -4.43
CA SER A 24 2.20 -11.10 -5.59
C SER A 24 1.96 -9.58 -5.59
N VAL A 25 1.82 -9.02 -4.39
CA VAL A 25 1.71 -7.57 -4.16
C VAL A 25 3.05 -6.91 -4.50
N LEU A 26 4.18 -7.39 -3.97
CA LEU A 26 5.54 -6.92 -4.28
C LEU A 26 5.85 -6.89 -5.79
N VAL A 27 5.55 -7.97 -6.51
CA VAL A 27 5.72 -8.04 -7.97
C VAL A 27 4.88 -6.98 -8.69
N SER A 28 3.65 -6.77 -8.22
CA SER A 28 2.74 -5.80 -8.84
C SER A 28 3.21 -4.35 -8.68
N PHE A 29 4.04 -4.02 -7.69
CA PHE A 29 4.59 -2.66 -7.58
C PHE A 29 5.66 -2.34 -8.61
N GLN A 30 6.35 -3.34 -9.16
CA GLN A 30 7.26 -3.07 -10.28
C GLN A 30 6.49 -2.45 -11.45
N HIS A 31 5.25 -2.88 -11.67
CA HIS A 31 4.35 -2.25 -12.64
C HIS A 31 3.96 -0.82 -12.24
N VAL A 32 3.70 -0.55 -10.95
CA VAL A 32 3.37 0.80 -10.46
C VAL A 32 4.55 1.76 -10.67
N VAL A 33 5.76 1.34 -10.31
CA VAL A 33 6.98 2.15 -10.48
C VAL A 33 7.24 2.45 -11.95
N MET A 34 7.03 1.48 -12.83
CA MET A 34 7.11 1.71 -14.28
C MET A 34 6.12 2.78 -14.74
N MET A 35 4.86 2.70 -14.28
CA MET A 35 3.83 3.68 -14.64
C MET A 35 4.15 5.07 -14.11
N GLU A 36 4.62 5.18 -12.86
CA GLU A 36 5.07 6.46 -12.28
C GLU A 36 6.16 7.11 -13.13
N ARG A 37 7.18 6.33 -13.53
CA ARG A 37 8.27 6.84 -14.38
C ARG A 37 7.80 7.31 -15.75
N LEU A 38 6.82 6.64 -16.35
CA LEU A 38 6.24 7.07 -17.62
C LEU A 38 5.48 8.39 -17.48
N VAL A 39 4.75 8.57 -16.39
CA VAL A 39 4.03 9.82 -16.08
C VAL A 39 5.02 10.96 -15.83
N SER A 40 6.00 10.73 -14.94
CA SER A 40 6.99 11.72 -14.52
C SER A 40 8.02 12.05 -15.62
N GLY A 41 8.27 11.12 -16.55
CA GLY A 41 9.20 11.27 -17.68
C GLY A 41 8.66 12.06 -18.88
N GLY A 42 7.61 12.85 -18.71
CA GLY A 42 7.00 13.67 -19.78
C GLY A 42 5.62 13.19 -20.25
N GLY A 43 5.11 12.08 -19.71
CA GLY A 43 3.74 11.61 -20.00
C GLY A 43 2.65 12.44 -19.33
N LYS A 44 2.99 13.22 -18.30
CA LYS A 44 2.03 14.03 -17.52
C LYS A 44 1.21 14.97 -18.40
N ASP A 45 1.86 15.78 -19.23
CA ASP A 45 1.15 16.76 -20.08
C ASP A 45 0.23 16.06 -21.08
N TRP A 46 0.64 14.91 -21.60
CA TRP A 46 -0.21 14.11 -22.49
C TRP A 46 -1.44 13.57 -21.73
N ILE A 47 -1.27 13.05 -20.52
CA ILE A 47 -2.38 12.55 -19.69
C ILE A 47 -3.34 13.68 -19.34
N ASP A 48 -2.83 14.81 -18.86
CA ASP A 48 -3.62 15.95 -18.41
C ASP A 48 -4.48 16.53 -19.55
N ASN A 49 -3.98 16.48 -20.79
CA ASN A 49 -4.71 16.91 -22.00
C ASN A 49 -5.47 15.78 -22.72
N SER A 50 -5.42 14.55 -22.21
CA SER A 50 -6.13 13.41 -22.79
C SER A 50 -7.59 13.35 -22.35
N PRO A 51 -8.44 12.56 -23.01
CA PRO A 51 -9.78 12.21 -22.49
C PRO A 51 -9.76 11.48 -21.14
N PHE A 52 -8.58 11.05 -20.67
CA PHE A 52 -8.35 10.43 -19.37
C PHE A 52 -7.79 11.45 -18.34
N GLY A 53 -7.58 12.70 -18.75
CA GLY A 53 -7.21 13.79 -17.87
C GLY A 53 -8.29 14.00 -16.81
N SER A 54 -7.88 14.12 -15.55
CA SER A 54 -8.83 14.10 -14.45
C SER A 54 -9.58 15.42 -14.32
N GLU A 55 -10.73 15.57 -14.98
CA GLU A 55 -11.81 16.34 -14.37
C GLU A 55 -12.31 15.53 -13.18
N LYS A 56 -11.80 15.86 -11.98
CA LYS A 56 -12.19 15.17 -10.74
C LYS A 56 -13.65 15.49 -10.40
N ILE A 57 -14.58 14.80 -11.03
CA ILE A 57 -15.95 14.69 -10.53
C ILE A 57 -15.89 13.78 -9.30
N LYS A 58 -15.56 14.35 -8.15
CA LYS A 58 -15.76 13.66 -6.87
C LYS A 58 -17.25 13.48 -6.70
N SER A 59 -17.72 12.23 -6.73
CA SER A 59 -19.10 11.94 -6.36
C SER A 59 -19.27 12.16 -4.86
N GLU A 60 -20.45 12.62 -4.44
CA GLU A 60 -20.83 12.75 -3.03
C GLU A 60 -20.58 11.45 -2.24
N GLN A 61 -20.79 10.30 -2.90
CA GLN A 61 -20.52 8.98 -2.35
C GLN A 61 -19.02 8.75 -2.06
N SER A 62 -18.14 9.22 -2.94
CA SER A 62 -16.68 9.13 -2.76
C SER A 62 -16.22 9.97 -1.55
N GLU A 63 -16.76 11.18 -1.41
CA GLU A 63 -16.45 12.06 -0.26
C GLU A 63 -16.94 11.48 1.07
N LEU A 64 -18.15 10.91 1.09
CA LEU A 64 -18.68 10.24 2.27
C LEU A 64 -17.83 9.04 2.67
N TRP A 65 -17.39 8.21 1.72
CA TRP A 65 -16.49 7.09 2.01
C TRP A 65 -15.11 7.53 2.46
N GLN A 66 -14.59 8.62 1.90
CA GLN A 66 -13.34 9.23 2.35
C GLN A 66 -13.45 9.65 3.82
N GLY A 67 -14.51 10.40 4.17
CA GLY A 67 -14.76 10.85 5.55
C GLY A 67 -14.91 9.69 6.54
N GLN A 68 -15.66 8.65 6.17
CA GLN A 68 -15.80 7.44 6.99
C GLN A 68 -14.47 6.71 7.19
N SER A 69 -13.67 6.61 6.13
CA SER A 69 -12.38 5.91 6.20
C SER A 69 -11.38 6.71 7.04
N ARG A 70 -11.36 8.04 6.93
CA ARG A 70 -10.58 8.92 7.80
C ARG A 70 -10.94 8.74 9.27
N ALA A 71 -12.23 8.74 9.60
CA ALA A 71 -12.71 8.58 10.97
C ALA A 71 -12.29 7.24 11.60
N ILE A 72 -12.23 6.16 10.80
CA ILE A 72 -11.86 4.82 11.27
C ILE A 72 -10.34 4.64 11.34
N LEU A 73 -9.61 5.17 10.37
CA LEU A 73 -8.18 4.86 10.18
C LEU A 73 -7.24 5.88 10.85
N SER A 74 -7.69 7.09 11.17
CA SER A 74 -6.82 8.15 11.72
C SER A 74 -6.12 7.71 13.01
N GLU A 75 -6.86 7.18 13.98
CA GLU A 75 -6.28 6.74 15.26
C GLU A 75 -5.32 5.54 15.10
N PRO A 76 -5.68 4.45 14.38
CA PRO A 76 -4.74 3.38 14.07
C PRO A 76 -3.45 3.85 13.38
N LEU A 77 -3.55 4.78 12.41
CA LEU A 77 -2.38 5.31 11.71
C LEU A 77 -1.51 6.20 12.62
N HIS A 78 -2.11 6.95 13.54
CA HIS A 78 -1.35 7.68 14.56
C HIS A 78 -0.58 6.73 15.47
N ARG A 79 -1.22 5.64 15.93
CA ARG A 79 -0.55 4.60 16.72
C ARG A 79 0.59 3.94 15.95
N LEU A 80 0.38 3.61 14.67
CA LEU A 80 1.43 3.08 13.79
C LEU A 80 2.62 4.03 13.75
N ARG A 81 2.39 5.33 13.50
CA ARG A 81 3.47 6.32 13.45
C ARG A 81 4.25 6.34 14.77
N THR A 82 3.56 6.41 15.90
CA THR A 82 4.22 6.42 17.22
C THR A 82 5.02 5.14 17.47
N LEU A 83 4.51 3.97 17.09
CA LEU A 83 5.24 2.71 17.23
C LEU A 83 6.54 2.71 16.40
N VAL A 84 6.45 3.12 15.13
CA VAL A 84 7.62 3.17 14.24
C VAL A 84 8.61 4.21 14.72
N GLU A 85 8.17 5.41 15.10
CA GLU A 85 9.06 6.44 15.66
C GLU A 85 9.77 5.98 16.95
N ASN A 86 9.06 5.25 17.82
CA ASN A 86 9.67 4.67 19.02
C ASN A 86 10.72 3.62 18.69
N GLU A 87 10.45 2.75 17.71
CA GLU A 87 11.40 1.73 17.24
C GLU A 87 12.65 2.38 16.66
N ILE A 88 12.49 3.40 15.81
CA ILE A 88 13.59 4.22 15.26
C ILE A 88 14.43 4.84 16.37
N ASN A 89 13.79 5.46 17.35
CA ASN A 89 14.48 6.11 18.47
C ASN A 89 15.22 5.12 19.38
N SER A 90 14.82 3.84 19.38
CA SER A 90 15.46 2.77 20.14
C SER A 90 16.52 1.99 19.34
N SER A 91 16.61 2.23 18.03
CA SER A 91 17.53 1.54 17.13
C SER A 91 18.90 2.20 17.10
N ASP A 92 19.94 1.38 16.97
CA ASP A 92 21.32 1.85 16.75
C ASP A 92 21.61 2.14 15.26
N GLU A 93 20.65 1.90 14.37
CA GLU A 93 20.79 2.12 12.93
C GLU A 93 20.72 3.61 12.56
N GLU A 94 21.31 3.96 11.41
CA GLU A 94 21.25 5.34 10.93
C GLU A 94 19.80 5.78 10.66
N PRO A 95 19.40 7.01 11.04
CA PRO A 95 18.05 7.53 10.78
C PRO A 95 17.64 7.49 9.30
N SER A 96 18.63 7.56 8.39
CA SER A 96 18.45 7.47 6.95
C SER A 96 17.81 6.14 6.50
N HIS A 97 18.05 5.05 7.24
CA HIS A 97 17.48 3.73 6.96
C HIS A 97 15.96 3.72 7.07
N TYR A 98 15.39 4.48 8.02
CA TYR A 98 13.96 4.50 8.30
C TYR A 98 13.18 5.58 7.55
N GLN A 99 13.85 6.48 6.82
CA GLN A 99 13.16 7.48 6.00
C GLN A 99 12.09 6.85 5.06
N PRO A 100 12.34 5.73 4.36
CA PRO A 100 11.35 5.03 3.54
C PRO A 100 10.10 4.58 4.33
N HIS A 101 10.27 4.18 5.59
CA HIS A 101 9.18 3.77 6.47
C HIS A 101 8.31 4.97 6.86
N LEU A 102 8.94 6.09 7.23
CA LEU A 102 8.22 7.33 7.53
C LEU A 102 7.48 7.86 6.30
N ASP A 103 8.10 7.80 5.13
CA ASP A 103 7.47 8.19 3.86
C ASP A 103 6.25 7.31 3.55
N ALA A 104 6.36 5.99 3.74
CA ALA A 104 5.22 5.08 3.59
C ALA A 104 4.06 5.44 4.53
N ILE A 105 4.34 5.75 5.79
CA ILE A 105 3.33 6.21 6.76
C ILE A 105 2.69 7.52 6.32
N ASN A 106 3.49 8.50 5.88
CA ASN A 106 3.01 9.78 5.37
C ASN A 106 2.07 9.60 4.18
N TRP A 107 2.35 8.63 3.32
CA TRP A 107 1.47 8.26 2.21
C TRP A 107 0.13 7.66 2.65
N LEU A 108 0.10 6.86 3.73
CA LEU A 108 -1.16 6.38 4.31
C LEU A 108 -2.02 7.53 4.83
N PHE A 109 -1.42 8.49 5.55
CA PHE A 109 -2.11 9.70 5.99
C PHE A 109 -2.66 10.49 4.80
N ARG A 110 -1.84 10.72 3.77
CA ARG A 110 -2.27 11.43 2.56
C ARG A 110 -3.43 10.71 1.85
N ALA A 111 -3.41 9.38 1.82
CA ALA A 111 -4.48 8.58 1.22
C ALA A 111 -5.80 8.77 1.98
N ILE A 112 -5.79 8.79 3.32
CA ILE A 112 -7.02 8.98 4.10
C ILE A 112 -7.48 10.44 4.19
N ASP A 113 -6.62 11.42 3.89
CA ASP A 113 -6.99 12.84 3.86
C ASP A 113 -7.46 13.31 2.47
N THR A 114 -6.83 12.82 1.40
CA THR A 114 -7.05 13.37 0.05
C THR A 114 -7.91 12.47 -0.83
N ASP A 115 -7.48 11.22 -0.97
CA ASP A 115 -8.00 10.23 -1.92
C ASP A 115 -7.46 8.84 -1.58
N LEU A 116 -8.34 7.92 -1.20
CA LEU A 116 -7.99 6.53 -0.89
C LEU A 116 -7.25 5.84 -2.04
N GLY A 117 -7.47 6.22 -3.30
CA GLY A 117 -6.77 5.67 -4.46
C GLY A 117 -5.25 5.85 -4.38
N LEU A 118 -4.77 6.86 -3.65
CA LEU A 118 -3.33 7.07 -3.43
C LEU A 118 -2.67 5.95 -2.65
N CYS A 119 -3.41 5.15 -1.88
CA CYS A 119 -2.81 4.00 -1.18
C CYS A 119 -2.26 2.94 -2.17
N ILE A 120 -2.80 2.86 -3.39
CA ILE A 120 -2.36 1.88 -4.40
C ILE A 120 -0.91 2.12 -4.80
N VAL A 121 -0.48 3.38 -4.83
CA VAL A 121 0.87 3.77 -5.26
C VAL A 121 1.89 3.79 -4.12
N LEU A 122 1.49 3.44 -2.90
CA LEU A 122 2.32 3.60 -1.70
C LEU A 122 3.70 2.94 -1.81
N LEU A 123 3.81 1.66 -2.20
CA LEU A 123 5.15 1.05 -2.26
C LEU A 123 6.02 1.61 -3.39
N ALA A 124 5.42 2.16 -4.46
CA ALA A 124 6.22 2.82 -5.49
C ALA A 124 6.88 4.09 -4.97
N TRP A 125 6.20 4.81 -4.07
CA TRP A 125 6.72 6.02 -3.45
C TRP A 125 7.62 5.77 -2.23
N ALA A 126 7.31 4.75 -1.42
CA ALA A 126 8.17 4.34 -0.31
C ALA A 126 9.55 3.87 -0.79
N GLY A 127 9.64 3.39 -2.04
CA GLY A 127 10.90 3.08 -2.70
C GLY A 127 11.40 1.66 -2.45
N TRP A 128 12.50 1.31 -3.12
CA TRP A 128 13.03 -0.06 -3.14
C TRP A 128 13.57 -0.53 -1.80
N SER A 129 14.15 0.37 -0.99
CA SER A 129 14.66 0.03 0.35
C SER A 129 13.54 -0.52 1.24
N PHE A 130 12.40 0.17 1.28
CA PHE A 130 11.22 -0.29 2.02
C PHE A 130 10.73 -1.67 1.55
N VAL A 131 10.76 -1.92 0.23
CA VAL A 131 10.38 -3.23 -0.32
C VAL A 131 11.36 -4.34 0.09
N GLU A 132 12.65 -4.03 0.14
CA GLU A 132 13.65 -4.99 0.64
C GLU A 132 13.45 -5.29 2.13
N ASP A 133 13.05 -4.30 2.93
CA ASP A 133 12.74 -4.50 4.35
C ASP A 133 11.50 -5.39 4.55
N ILE A 134 10.48 -5.26 3.69
CA ILE A 134 9.35 -6.20 3.66
C ILE A 134 9.84 -7.63 3.34
N LYS A 135 10.74 -7.81 2.37
CA LYS A 135 11.26 -9.14 1.99
C LYS A 135 12.09 -9.78 3.10
N LYS A 136 12.76 -8.96 3.92
CA LYS A 136 13.55 -9.38 5.08
C LYS A 136 12.71 -9.56 6.34
N ASP A 137 11.39 -9.44 6.24
CA ASP A 137 10.47 -9.52 7.37
C ASP A 137 10.79 -8.52 8.50
N ASN A 138 11.27 -7.33 8.13
CA ASN A 138 11.46 -6.23 9.07
C ASN A 138 10.13 -5.88 9.75
N HIS A 139 10.16 -5.72 11.08
CA HIS A 139 8.97 -5.55 11.89
C HIS A 139 8.17 -4.29 11.53
N CYS A 140 8.83 -3.13 11.47
CA CYS A 140 8.24 -1.86 11.03
C CYS A 140 7.65 -1.96 9.62
N ALA A 141 8.40 -2.53 8.67
CA ALA A 141 7.95 -2.65 7.28
C ALA A 141 6.68 -3.48 7.15
N LEU A 142 6.62 -4.61 7.87
CA LEU A 142 5.45 -5.47 7.94
C LEU A 142 4.26 -4.79 8.62
N LEU A 143 4.47 -4.07 9.74
CA LEU A 143 3.40 -3.31 10.40
C LEU A 143 2.78 -2.25 9.48
N ILE A 144 3.61 -1.54 8.71
CA ILE A 144 3.14 -0.56 7.72
C ILE A 144 2.39 -1.27 6.59
N LEU A 145 2.89 -2.39 6.09
CA LEU A 145 2.21 -3.19 5.06
C LEU A 145 0.84 -3.72 5.53
N MET A 146 0.72 -4.10 6.80
CA MET A 146 -0.56 -4.47 7.41
C MET A 146 -1.56 -3.31 7.35
N HIS A 147 -1.13 -2.10 7.75
CA HIS A 147 -1.99 -0.92 7.73
C HIS A 147 -2.30 -0.45 6.29
N TRP A 148 -1.40 -0.66 5.35
CA TRP A 148 -1.69 -0.51 3.93
C TRP A 148 -2.80 -1.47 3.49
N GLY A 149 -2.74 -2.74 3.88
CA GLY A 149 -3.81 -3.70 3.60
C GLY A 149 -5.16 -3.26 4.18
N VAL A 150 -5.18 -2.82 5.44
CA VAL A 150 -6.40 -2.30 6.10
C VAL A 150 -6.93 -1.06 5.37
N THR A 151 -6.05 -0.15 4.94
CA THR A 151 -6.42 1.04 4.17
C THR A 151 -6.99 0.65 2.80
N LEU A 152 -6.35 -0.28 2.10
CA LEU A 152 -6.79 -0.79 0.81
C LEU A 152 -8.18 -1.45 0.89
N ASN A 153 -8.50 -2.13 1.99
CA ASN A 153 -9.82 -2.73 2.20
C ASN A 153 -10.96 -1.69 2.16
N ARG A 154 -10.66 -0.43 2.50
CA ARG A 154 -11.63 0.67 2.44
C ARG A 154 -11.95 1.11 1.02
N PHE A 155 -11.17 0.69 0.02
CA PHE A 155 -11.38 1.03 -1.38
C PHE A 155 -12.50 0.18 -2.01
N LYS A 156 -13.76 0.49 -1.63
CA LYS A 156 -14.96 -0.33 -1.91
C LYS A 156 -15.31 -0.50 -3.39
N LEU A 157 -14.85 0.39 -4.26
CA LEU A 157 -15.14 0.32 -5.70
C LEU A 157 -14.29 -0.73 -6.43
N ALA A 158 -13.23 -1.23 -5.79
CA ALA A 158 -12.34 -2.23 -6.37
C ALA A 158 -12.57 -3.59 -5.73
N TRP A 159 -13.24 -4.50 -6.46
CA TRP A 159 -13.47 -5.87 -6.02
C TRP A 159 -12.18 -6.58 -5.55
N TRP A 160 -11.06 -6.31 -6.25
CA TRP A 160 -9.77 -6.92 -5.97
C TRP A 160 -9.12 -6.37 -4.70
N ALA A 161 -9.44 -5.14 -4.29
CA ALA A 161 -8.83 -4.49 -3.13
C ALA A 161 -9.21 -5.20 -1.84
N GLN A 162 -10.47 -5.64 -1.72
CA GLN A 162 -10.94 -6.43 -0.58
C GLN A 162 -10.28 -7.81 -0.54
N PHE A 163 -10.15 -8.48 -1.69
CA PHE A 163 -9.50 -9.78 -1.77
C PHE A 163 -8.02 -9.71 -1.36
N VAL A 164 -7.27 -8.76 -1.94
CA VAL A 164 -5.84 -8.60 -1.69
C VAL A 164 -5.59 -8.17 -0.24
N SER A 165 -6.35 -7.19 0.27
CA SER A 165 -6.17 -6.67 1.63
C SER A 165 -6.29 -7.74 2.70
N VAL A 166 -7.34 -8.57 2.67
CA VAL A 166 -7.56 -9.61 3.67
C VAL A 166 -6.40 -10.60 3.70
N ARG A 167 -5.92 -11.02 2.53
CA ARG A 167 -4.87 -12.03 2.43
C ARG A 167 -3.49 -11.49 2.81
N VAL A 168 -3.19 -10.24 2.46
CA VAL A 168 -1.96 -9.58 2.91
C VAL A 168 -1.98 -9.41 4.43
N VAL A 169 -3.09 -8.93 5.00
CA VAL A 169 -3.21 -8.76 6.46
C VAL A 169 -3.07 -10.10 7.18
N ASP A 170 -3.67 -11.18 6.67
CA ASP A 170 -3.53 -12.52 7.25
C ASP A 170 -2.08 -13.03 7.22
N GLU A 171 -1.39 -12.91 6.07
CA GLU A 171 0.00 -13.34 5.94
C GLU A 171 0.94 -12.50 6.83
N VAL A 172 0.79 -11.18 6.83
CA VAL A 172 1.58 -10.29 7.69
C VAL A 172 1.33 -10.60 9.17
N SER A 173 0.08 -10.84 9.57
CA SER A 173 -0.26 -11.19 10.95
C SER A 173 0.41 -12.50 11.40
N LYS A 174 0.58 -13.47 10.50
CA LYS A 174 1.30 -14.72 10.79
C LYS A 174 2.79 -14.45 10.97
N LYS A 175 3.39 -13.65 10.08
CA LYS A 175 4.82 -13.28 10.18
C LYS A 175 5.13 -12.51 11.46
N LEU A 176 4.28 -11.57 11.85
CA LEU A 176 4.47 -10.74 13.05
C LEU A 176 4.29 -11.51 14.37
N LYS A 177 3.53 -12.62 14.38
CA LYS A 177 3.35 -13.46 15.59
C LYS A 177 4.57 -14.33 15.90
N GLY A 178 5.48 -14.50 14.94
CA GLY A 178 6.56 -15.48 15.03
C GLY A 178 6.06 -16.93 14.83
N PRO A 179 6.98 -17.89 14.64
CA PRO A 179 6.67 -19.32 14.62
C PRO A 179 6.16 -19.85 15.98
#